data_AF-A0A812JN42-F1
#
_entry.id   AF-A0A812JN42-F1
#
_cell.length_a   1.000
_cell.length_b   1.000
_cell.length_c   1.000
_cell.angle_alpha   90.00
_cell.angle_beta   90.00
_cell.angle_gamma   90.00
#
_symmetry.space_group_name_H-M   'P 1'
#
loop_
_entity.id
_entity.type
_entity.pdbx_description
1 polymer ?
#
loop_
_entity_poly.entity_id
_entity_poly.type
_entity_poly.pdbx_seq_one_letter_code
_entity_poly.pdbx_strand_id
1 'polypeptide(L)'
;MVLLDADAALVRHSVNILGGIAQQMHDQNVDVFLTNEDWLKNGKERINGGVIMARNTKWAEDMFQDTFDAHRLGPETPKNWRIGKTGVLCMSNEQICLNDLYFGNGHKLVHGHMAFESGIVYNRGGCTLRHCFEQISDKSMEDLRFDDERLQIVHFMGGSKGFAPAVLCEEGRNFTGEGPEGYGCRK
;
A
#
# COMPACT_ATOMS: atom_id res chain seq x y z
N MET A 1 1.74 -8.45 -11.29
CA MET A 1 2.80 -7.48 -10.96
C MET A 1 2.65 -7.08 -9.51
N VAL A 2 3.75 -6.90 -8.78
CA VAL A 2 3.76 -6.34 -7.42
C VAL A 2 4.63 -5.09 -7.48
N LEU A 3 4.09 -3.97 -7.02
CA LEU A 3 4.82 -2.75 -6.72
C LEU A 3 4.87 -2.64 -5.20
N LEU A 4 6.08 -2.65 -4.66
CA LEU A 4 6.34 -2.56 -3.24
C LEU A 4 7.40 -1.48 -3.03
N ASP A 5 7.10 -0.51 -2.19
CA ASP A 5 8.06 0.53 -1.84
C ASP A 5 9.30 -0.09 -1.19
N ALA A 6 10.47 0.48 -1.45
CA ALA A 6 11.75 -0.04 -0.96
C ALA A 6 11.86 0.01 0.58
N ASP A 7 11.05 0.87 1.22
CA ASP A 7 10.88 1.00 2.65
C ASP A 7 9.67 0.22 3.19
N ALA A 8 9.07 -0.69 2.41
CA ALA A 8 8.07 -1.63 2.88
C ALA A 8 8.64 -3.05 3.04
N ALA A 9 8.14 -3.77 4.04
CA ALA A 9 8.62 -5.10 4.41
C ALA A 9 7.44 -6.06 4.66
N LEU A 10 7.57 -7.28 4.14
CA LEU A 10 6.72 -8.42 4.52
C LEU A 10 7.20 -8.94 5.88
N VAL A 11 6.35 -8.89 6.91
CA VAL A 11 6.78 -9.14 8.30
C VAL A 11 6.20 -10.43 8.92
N ARG A 12 5.52 -11.26 8.12
CA ARG A 12 5.02 -12.58 8.56
C ARG A 12 5.59 -13.68 7.68
N HIS A 13 6.82 -14.09 8.00
CA HIS A 13 7.56 -15.10 7.25
C HIS A 13 6.86 -16.48 7.19
N SER A 14 5.93 -16.78 8.10
CA SER A 14 5.17 -18.04 8.10
C SER A 14 3.96 -18.05 7.14
N VAL A 15 3.66 -16.93 6.48
CA VAL A 15 2.49 -16.76 5.62
C VAL A 15 2.93 -16.39 4.20
N ASN A 16 2.34 -17.04 3.19
CA ASN A 16 2.49 -16.60 1.80
C ASN A 16 1.59 -15.37 1.54
N ILE A 17 2.03 -14.20 2.00
CA ILE A 17 1.27 -12.93 1.93
C ILE A 17 0.87 -12.62 0.49
N LEU A 18 1.84 -12.61 -0.43
CA LEU A 18 1.59 -12.25 -1.83
C LEU A 18 0.67 -13.27 -2.54
N GLY A 19 0.80 -14.56 -2.21
CA GLY A 19 -0.12 -15.59 -2.70
C GLY A 19 -1.54 -15.41 -2.15
N GLY A 20 -1.67 -15.02 -0.88
CA GLY A 20 -2.96 -14.69 -0.26
C GLY A 20 -3.64 -13.49 -0.93
N ILE A 21 -2.89 -12.42 -1.18
CA ILE A 21 -3.39 -11.25 -1.93
C ILE A 21 -3.81 -11.66 -3.35
N ALA A 22 -2.99 -12.45 -4.05
CA ALA A 22 -3.32 -12.92 -5.39
C ALA A 22 -4.62 -13.74 -5.43
N GLN A 23 -4.82 -14.64 -4.46
CA GLN A 23 -6.03 -15.43 -4.34
C GLN A 23 -7.24 -14.54 -4.03
N GLN A 24 -7.10 -13.60 -3.12
CA GLN A 24 -8.15 -12.63 -2.79
C GLN A 24 -8.58 -11.81 -4.01
N MET A 25 -7.62 -11.33 -4.81
CA MET A 25 -7.92 -10.63 -6.07
C MET A 25 -8.65 -11.52 -7.08
N HIS A 26 -8.29 -12.81 -7.14
CA HIS A 26 -8.96 -13.78 -8.00
C HIS A 26 -10.41 -14.00 -7.55
N ASP A 27 -10.63 -14.23 -6.25
CA ASP A 27 -11.95 -14.51 -5.68
C ASP A 27 -12.89 -13.31 -5.79
N GLN A 28 -12.37 -12.09 -5.59
CA GLN A 28 -13.12 -10.85 -5.77
C GLN A 28 -13.27 -10.45 -7.25
N ASN A 29 -12.57 -11.14 -8.16
CA ASN A 29 -12.48 -10.83 -9.59
C ASN A 29 -12.14 -9.36 -9.88
N VAL A 30 -11.17 -8.82 -9.17
CA VAL A 30 -10.63 -7.47 -9.39
C VAL A 30 -9.31 -7.54 -10.17
N ASP A 31 -8.90 -6.42 -10.76
CA ASP A 31 -7.65 -6.27 -11.50
C ASP A 31 -6.51 -5.70 -10.66
N VAL A 32 -6.82 -4.83 -9.68
CA VAL A 32 -5.83 -4.13 -8.85
C VAL A 32 -6.21 -4.19 -7.38
N PHE A 33 -5.21 -4.41 -6.54
CA PHE A 33 -5.31 -4.40 -5.08
C PHE A 33 -4.58 -3.17 -4.56
N LEU A 34 -5.31 -2.38 -3.78
CA LEU A 34 -4.84 -1.16 -3.15
C LEU A 34 -5.07 -1.25 -1.65
N THR A 35 -4.28 -0.50 -0.89
CA THR A 35 -4.37 -0.48 0.57
C THR A 35 -4.78 0.89 1.09
N ASN A 36 -5.59 0.89 2.14
CA ASN A 36 -6.06 2.06 2.88
C ASN A 36 -4.99 2.59 3.85
N GLU A 37 -5.11 3.83 4.30
CA GLU A 37 -4.34 4.39 5.42
C GLU A 37 -5.14 4.33 6.73
N ASP A 38 -6.00 3.33 6.91
CA ASP A 38 -6.91 3.18 8.06
C ASP A 38 -6.20 2.95 9.42
N TRP A 39 -4.87 2.84 9.42
CA TRP A 39 -4.04 2.91 10.62
C TRP A 39 -3.79 4.36 11.10
N LEU A 40 -4.03 5.37 10.25
CA LEU A 40 -4.07 6.78 10.63
C LEU A 40 -5.45 7.14 11.20
N LYS A 41 -5.48 8.04 12.18
CA LYS A 41 -6.71 8.52 12.83
C LYS A 41 -7.75 9.06 11.84
N ASN A 42 -7.30 9.74 10.78
CA ASN A 42 -8.13 10.29 9.71
C ASN A 42 -7.72 9.73 8.33
N GLY A 43 -7.22 8.50 8.27
CA GLY A 43 -6.73 7.89 7.03
C GLY A 43 -7.73 7.02 6.30
N LYS A 44 -8.93 6.82 6.85
CA LYS A 44 -9.99 6.08 6.13
C LYS A 44 -10.24 6.76 4.78
N GLU A 45 -10.41 5.93 3.75
CA GLU A 45 -10.63 6.39 2.36
C GLU A 45 -9.42 7.14 1.78
N ARG A 46 -8.21 6.82 2.26
CA ARG A 46 -6.97 7.25 1.62
C ARG A 46 -6.18 6.04 1.18
N ILE A 47 -5.89 5.96 -0.11
CA ILE A 47 -4.98 4.96 -0.65
C ILE A 47 -3.55 5.28 -0.21
N ASN A 48 -2.79 4.25 0.15
CA ASN A 48 -1.35 4.28 0.30
C ASN A 48 -0.69 3.60 -0.91
N GLY A 49 0.26 4.27 -1.56
CA GLY A 49 0.94 3.77 -2.77
C GLY A 49 2.00 2.70 -2.54
N GLY A 50 2.42 2.47 -1.29
CA GLY A 50 3.58 1.61 -1.01
C GLY A 50 3.37 0.12 -1.23
N VAL A 51 2.12 -0.32 -1.42
CA VAL A 51 1.78 -1.69 -1.80
C VAL A 51 0.67 -1.65 -2.85
N ILE A 52 1.01 -2.05 -4.07
CA ILE A 52 0.04 -2.22 -5.15
C ILE A 52 0.29 -3.58 -5.79
N MET A 53 -0.76 -4.40 -5.90
CA MET A 53 -0.69 -5.65 -6.67
C MET A 53 -1.68 -5.57 -7.83
N ALA A 54 -1.25 -5.98 -9.01
CA ALA A 54 -2.07 -5.95 -10.21
C ALA A 54 -2.02 -7.27 -10.96
N ARG A 55 -3.17 -7.73 -11.43
CA ARG A 55 -3.26 -8.83 -12.40
C ARG A 55 -2.75 -8.37 -13.75
N ASN A 56 -2.23 -9.31 -14.54
CA ASN A 56 -1.83 -9.04 -15.91
C ASN A 56 -3.06 -9.06 -16.83
N THR A 57 -3.85 -7.99 -16.79
CA THR A 57 -5.01 -7.79 -17.64
C THR A 57 -4.86 -6.54 -18.48
N LYS A 58 -5.53 -6.51 -19.63
CA LYS A 58 -5.51 -5.34 -20.52
C LYS A 58 -6.02 -4.09 -19.81
N TRP A 59 -7.02 -4.24 -18.94
CA TRP A 59 -7.55 -3.13 -18.15
C TRP A 59 -6.51 -2.56 -17.18
N ALA A 60 -5.78 -3.40 -16.45
CA ALA A 60 -4.73 -2.94 -15.54
C ALA A 60 -3.59 -2.24 -16.29
N GLU A 61 -3.15 -2.82 -17.41
CA GLU A 61 -2.14 -2.22 -18.31
C GLU A 61 -2.58 -0.83 -18.77
N ASP A 62 -3.82 -0.71 -19.26
CA ASP A 62 -4.39 0.56 -19.69
C ASP A 62 -4.47 1.57 -18.55
N MET A 63 -4.91 1.16 -17.36
CA MET A 63 -4.99 2.03 -16.19
C MET A 63 -3.62 2.58 -15.78
N PHE A 64 -2.58 1.73 -15.71
CA PHE A 64 -1.23 2.19 -15.38
C PHE A 64 -0.65 3.09 -16.47
N GLN A 65 -0.89 2.79 -17.74
CA GLN A 65 -0.43 3.65 -18.82
C GLN A 65 -1.15 5.00 -18.81
N ASP A 66 -2.46 5.01 -18.52
CA ASP A 66 -3.26 6.22 -18.40
C ASP A 66 -2.80 7.10 -17.22
N THR A 67 -2.57 6.50 -16.05
CA THR A 67 -2.06 7.22 -14.87
C THR A 67 -0.64 7.77 -15.09
N PHE A 68 0.23 7.00 -15.76
CA PHE A 68 1.56 7.47 -16.17
C PHE A 68 1.49 8.61 -17.18
N ASP A 69 0.68 8.48 -18.23
CA ASP A 69 0.50 9.54 -19.23
C ASP A 69 -0.08 10.80 -18.58
N ALA A 70 -1.02 10.63 -17.66
CA ALA A 70 -1.61 11.74 -16.93
C ALA A 70 -0.56 12.49 -16.10
N HIS A 71 0.29 11.76 -15.37
CA HIS A 71 1.41 12.34 -14.62
C HIS A 71 2.40 13.07 -15.53
N ARG A 72 2.76 12.45 -16.66
CA ARG A 72 3.76 12.98 -17.61
C ARG A 72 3.27 14.23 -18.35
N LEU A 73 1.99 14.27 -18.72
CA LEU A 73 1.39 15.35 -19.52
C LEU A 73 0.79 16.47 -18.65
N GLY A 74 0.47 16.19 -17.38
CA GLY A 74 -0.10 17.16 -16.46
C GLY A 74 -1.41 17.77 -17.01
N PRO A 75 -1.52 19.10 -17.15
CA PRO A 75 -2.72 19.75 -17.68
C PRO A 75 -3.11 19.34 -19.11
N GLU A 76 -2.16 18.83 -19.91
CA GLU A 76 -2.39 18.40 -21.30
C GLU A 76 -2.96 16.97 -21.40
N THR A 77 -3.20 16.32 -20.26
CA THR A 77 -3.73 14.96 -20.21
C THR A 77 -5.05 14.84 -20.98
N PRO A 78 -5.17 13.89 -21.92
CA PRO A 78 -6.42 13.62 -22.61
C PRO A 78 -7.54 13.27 -21.61
N LYS A 79 -8.74 13.84 -21.81
CA LYS A 79 -9.94 13.49 -21.02
C LYS A 79 -10.47 12.08 -21.32
N ASN A 80 -10.01 11.47 -22.41
CA ASN A 80 -10.36 10.12 -22.79
C ASN A 80 -9.15 9.24 -22.49
N TRP A 81 -9.20 8.56 -21.35
CA TRP A 81 -8.25 7.52 -20.99
C TRP A 81 -8.61 6.23 -21.73
N ARG A 82 -7.67 5.29 -21.82
CA ARG A 82 -7.90 3.96 -22.42
C ARG A 82 -8.95 3.19 -21.63
N ILE A 83 -8.98 3.35 -20.30
CA ILE A 83 -10.02 2.77 -19.43
C ILE A 83 -11.38 3.50 -19.50
N GLY A 84 -11.46 4.63 -20.22
CA GLY A 84 -12.70 5.37 -20.44
C GLY A 84 -12.57 6.88 -20.26
N LYS A 85 -13.68 7.59 -20.43
CA LYS A 85 -13.70 9.05 -20.29
C LYS A 85 -13.63 9.45 -18.82
N THR A 86 -12.59 10.18 -18.44
CA THR A 86 -12.37 10.65 -17.08
C THR A 86 -12.06 12.15 -17.03
N GLY A 87 -12.41 12.77 -15.91
CA GLY A 87 -12.06 14.16 -15.60
C GLY A 87 -10.89 14.27 -14.63
N VAL A 88 -10.19 13.17 -14.34
CA VAL A 88 -9.08 13.13 -13.39
C VAL A 88 -7.85 13.79 -14.01
N LEU A 89 -7.25 14.71 -13.26
CA LEU A 89 -5.95 15.32 -13.57
C LEU A 89 -4.94 14.79 -12.56
N CYS A 90 -3.90 14.15 -13.05
CA CYS A 90 -2.84 13.57 -12.23
C CYS A 90 -1.60 14.45 -12.35
N MET A 91 -1.40 15.39 -11.44
CA MET A 91 -0.24 16.32 -11.50
C MET A 91 0.74 16.18 -10.35
N SER A 92 0.54 15.17 -9.50
CA SER A 92 1.38 14.88 -8.33
C SER A 92 1.79 13.41 -8.33
N ASN A 93 1.99 12.78 -7.18
CA ASN A 93 2.41 11.36 -7.11
C ASN A 93 1.29 10.36 -7.50
N GLU A 94 1.68 9.09 -7.65
CA GLU A 94 0.78 8.00 -8.01
C GLU A 94 -0.31 7.77 -6.95
N GLN A 95 0.01 7.93 -5.67
CA GLN A 95 -0.96 7.81 -4.58
C GLN A 95 -2.13 8.80 -4.75
N ILE A 96 -1.86 10.08 -5.00
CA ILE A 96 -2.92 11.10 -5.21
C ILE A 96 -3.72 10.76 -6.47
N CYS A 97 -3.04 10.36 -7.54
CA CYS A 97 -3.67 9.93 -8.79
C CYS A 97 -4.70 8.82 -8.57
N LEU A 98 -4.32 7.80 -7.80
CA LEU A 98 -5.17 6.64 -7.50
C LEU A 98 -6.32 7.04 -6.57
N ASN A 99 -6.10 7.97 -5.62
CA ASN A 99 -7.18 8.53 -4.79
C ASN A 99 -8.21 9.28 -5.65
N ASP A 100 -7.79 10.14 -6.57
CA ASP A 100 -8.70 10.88 -7.44
C ASP A 100 -9.45 9.97 -8.42
N LEU A 101 -8.79 8.90 -8.87
CA LEU A 101 -9.42 7.88 -9.72
C LEU A 101 -10.44 7.05 -8.93
N TYR A 102 -10.10 6.63 -7.71
CA TYR A 102 -10.94 5.73 -6.90
C TYR A 102 -12.09 6.46 -6.21
N PHE A 103 -11.85 7.64 -5.64
CA PHE A 103 -12.87 8.39 -4.87
C PHE A 103 -13.45 9.59 -5.63
N GLY A 104 -12.79 10.05 -6.69
CA GLY A 104 -13.21 11.21 -7.46
C GLY A 104 -14.03 10.89 -8.70
N ASN A 105 -13.87 11.72 -9.73
CA ASN A 105 -14.63 11.64 -10.98
C ASN A 105 -14.41 10.33 -11.77
N GLY A 106 -13.33 9.61 -11.47
CA GLY A 106 -12.98 8.34 -12.08
C GLY A 106 -13.67 7.12 -11.46
N HIS A 107 -14.36 7.26 -10.33
CA HIS A 107 -14.83 6.13 -9.52
C HIS A 107 -15.62 5.09 -10.32
N LYS A 108 -16.49 5.55 -11.22
CA LYS A 108 -17.32 4.66 -12.05
C LYS A 108 -16.51 3.80 -13.02
N LEU A 109 -15.33 4.24 -13.44
CA LEU A 109 -14.45 3.49 -14.36
C LEU A 109 -13.69 2.37 -13.64
N VAL A 110 -13.47 2.52 -12.33
CA VAL A 110 -12.70 1.55 -11.53
C VAL A 110 -13.56 0.67 -10.64
N HIS A 111 -14.85 0.99 -10.52
CA HIS A 111 -15.82 0.17 -9.79
C HIS A 111 -15.83 -1.27 -10.33
N GLY A 112 -15.54 -2.25 -9.47
CA GLY A 112 -15.45 -3.67 -9.83
C GLY A 112 -14.08 -4.11 -10.38
N HIS A 113 -13.15 -3.19 -10.60
CA HIS A 113 -11.79 -3.49 -11.06
C HIS A 113 -10.73 -3.36 -9.96
N MET A 114 -11.05 -2.70 -8.85
CA MET A 114 -10.10 -2.42 -7.78
C MET A 114 -10.64 -2.92 -6.43
N ALA A 115 -9.80 -3.64 -5.68
CA ALA A 115 -10.00 -3.92 -4.27
C ALA A 115 -9.31 -2.85 -3.42
N PHE A 116 -9.95 -2.46 -2.33
CA PHE A 116 -9.43 -1.48 -1.38
C PHE A 116 -9.45 -2.07 0.02
N GLU A 117 -8.29 -2.52 0.46
CA GLU A 117 -8.13 -3.37 1.65
C GLU A 117 -7.44 -2.62 2.79
N SER A 118 -7.54 -3.15 4.01
CA SER A 118 -7.03 -2.49 5.22
C SER A 118 -5.50 -2.36 5.20
N GLY A 119 -4.99 -1.14 5.39
CA GLY A 119 -3.57 -0.87 5.59
C GLY A 119 -3.08 -1.36 6.94
N ILE A 120 -3.93 -1.44 7.95
CA ILE A 120 -3.59 -2.09 9.23
C ILE A 120 -3.01 -3.50 8.99
N VAL A 121 -3.49 -4.23 7.97
CA VAL A 121 -3.02 -5.57 7.62
C VAL A 121 -1.92 -5.53 6.57
N TYR A 122 -2.15 -4.82 5.46
CA TYR A 122 -1.37 -4.96 4.23
C TYR A 122 -0.48 -3.77 3.89
N ASN A 123 -0.45 -2.69 4.68
CA ASN A 123 0.41 -1.53 4.45
C ASN A 123 0.48 -0.62 5.70
N ARG A 124 0.88 -1.17 6.85
CA ARG A 124 0.80 -0.45 8.12
C ARG A 124 1.99 0.47 8.28
N GLY A 125 1.76 1.74 8.63
CA GLY A 125 2.83 2.68 8.93
C GLY A 125 3.76 2.19 10.04
N GLY A 126 5.07 2.13 9.77
CA GLY A 126 6.08 1.62 10.70
C GLY A 126 6.16 2.37 12.03
N CYS A 127 5.73 3.65 12.07
CA CYS A 127 5.64 4.41 13.32
C CYS A 127 4.77 3.74 14.38
N THR A 128 3.74 3.00 13.96
CA THR A 128 2.79 2.35 14.89
C THR A 128 3.45 1.26 15.73
N LEU A 129 4.62 0.76 15.33
CA LEU A 129 5.33 -0.29 16.04
C LEU A 129 6.18 0.25 17.20
N ARG A 130 6.51 1.54 17.20
CA ARG A 130 7.37 2.15 18.22
C ARG A 130 6.73 3.38 18.84
N HIS A 131 6.55 4.41 18.03
CA HIS A 131 5.88 5.65 18.39
C HIS A 131 5.56 6.43 17.11
N CYS A 132 4.29 6.79 16.93
CA CYS A 132 3.89 7.83 15.99
C CYS A 132 3.86 9.17 16.73
N PHE A 133 4.25 10.27 16.09
CA PHE A 133 4.03 11.60 16.69
C PHE A 133 2.56 11.77 17.08
N GLU A 134 2.30 12.57 18.12
CA GLU A 134 0.97 12.72 18.69
C GLU A 134 -0.11 12.94 17.61
N GLN A 135 -1.20 12.19 17.72
CA GLN A 135 -2.40 12.26 16.88
C GLN A 135 -2.29 11.73 15.43
N ILE A 136 -1.16 11.16 15.02
CA ILE A 136 -1.04 10.54 13.69
C ILE A 136 -1.90 9.27 13.59
N SER A 137 -1.76 8.34 14.54
CA SER A 137 -2.54 7.10 14.63
C SER A 137 -3.38 7.06 15.89
N ASP A 138 -4.45 6.26 15.88
CA ASP A 138 -5.22 6.01 17.10
C ASP A 138 -4.43 5.16 18.10
N LYS A 139 -4.73 5.34 19.39
CA LYS A 139 -4.06 4.64 20.50
C LYS A 139 -4.11 3.12 20.35
N SER A 140 -5.17 2.59 19.74
CA SER A 140 -5.30 1.15 19.48
C SER A 140 -4.16 0.59 18.63
N MET A 141 -3.56 1.37 17.72
CA MET A 141 -2.41 0.92 16.93
C MET A 141 -1.14 0.84 17.78
N GLU A 142 -0.98 1.77 18.73
CA GLU A 142 0.12 1.74 19.70
C GLU A 142 -0.07 0.69 20.81
N ASP A 143 -1.30 0.27 21.07
CA ASP A 143 -1.56 -0.85 21.99
C ASP A 143 -1.27 -2.20 21.29
N LEU A 144 -1.57 -2.29 19.99
CA LEU A 144 -1.35 -3.50 19.18
C LEU A 144 0.13 -3.72 18.84
N ARG A 145 0.86 -2.70 18.38
CA ARG A 145 2.28 -2.77 17.97
C ARG A 145 2.63 -4.09 17.25
N PHE A 146 3.56 -4.84 17.83
CA PHE A 146 4.09 -6.12 17.37
C PHE A 146 3.13 -7.29 17.59
N ASP A 147 2.12 -7.13 18.44
CA ASP A 147 1.21 -8.18 18.88
C ASP A 147 -0.01 -8.36 17.99
N ASP A 148 -0.17 -7.53 16.95
CA ASP A 148 -1.22 -7.76 15.96
C ASP A 148 -0.87 -8.91 15.02
N GLU A 149 -1.39 -10.11 15.31
CA GLU A 149 -1.23 -11.31 14.48
C GLU A 149 -1.76 -11.16 13.05
N ARG A 150 -2.58 -10.13 12.75
CA ARG A 150 -3.05 -9.85 11.39
C ARG A 150 -2.03 -9.07 10.57
N LEU A 151 -1.10 -8.35 11.19
CA LEU A 151 -0.14 -7.50 10.49
C LEU A 151 0.72 -8.35 9.55
N GLN A 152 0.68 -8.07 8.25
CA GLN A 152 1.44 -8.79 7.22
C GLN A 152 2.51 -7.92 6.56
N ILE A 153 2.23 -6.64 6.31
CA ILE A 153 3.17 -5.72 5.65
C ILE A 153 3.30 -4.44 6.46
N VAL A 154 4.54 -4.04 6.71
CA VAL A 154 4.90 -2.78 7.37
C VAL A 154 5.55 -1.86 6.37
N HIS A 155 5.15 -0.60 6.33
CA HIS A 155 5.71 0.42 5.47
C HIS A 155 6.34 1.53 6.29
N PHE A 156 7.68 1.60 6.26
CA PHE A 156 8.51 2.50 7.04
C PHE A 156 8.61 3.89 6.38
N MET A 157 7.48 4.57 6.22
CA MET A 157 7.42 5.91 5.64
C MET A 157 8.05 6.99 6.52
N GLY A 158 8.58 8.04 5.89
CA GLY A 158 9.08 9.24 6.56
C GLY A 158 10.14 8.94 7.63
N GLY A 159 9.99 9.52 8.82
CA GLY A 159 10.93 9.33 9.93
C GLY A 159 11.07 7.88 10.41
N SER A 160 10.08 7.01 10.13
CA SER A 160 10.13 5.62 10.58
C SER A 160 11.21 4.77 9.91
N LYS A 161 11.77 5.25 8.79
CA LYS A 161 12.97 4.69 8.13
C LYS A 161 14.13 4.51 9.09
N GLY A 162 14.33 5.47 9.99
CA GLY A 162 15.49 5.51 10.88
C GLY A 162 15.53 4.37 11.90
N PHE A 163 14.40 3.71 12.18
CA PHE A 163 14.33 2.59 13.12
C PHE A 163 13.89 1.27 12.49
N ALA A 164 13.73 1.20 11.16
CA ALA A 164 13.36 -0.02 10.47
C ALA A 164 14.30 -1.20 10.82
N PRO A 165 15.63 -1.05 10.90
CA PRO A 165 16.52 -2.14 11.30
C PRO A 165 16.22 -2.65 12.72
N ALA A 166 15.98 -1.75 13.68
CA ALA A 166 15.67 -2.14 15.06
C ALA A 166 14.36 -2.93 15.15
N VAL A 167 13.32 -2.46 14.44
CA VAL A 167 12.01 -3.13 14.39
C VAL A 167 12.09 -4.50 13.72
N LEU A 168 12.86 -4.64 12.64
CA LEU A 168 12.95 -5.88 11.88
C LEU A 168 13.85 -6.93 12.56
N CYS A 169 14.84 -6.49 13.35
CA CYS A 169 15.95 -7.35 13.79
C CYS A 169 16.19 -7.41 15.30
N GLU A 170 15.90 -6.34 16.05
CA GLU A 170 16.36 -6.18 17.44
C GLU A 170 15.21 -6.23 18.47
N GLU A 171 13.99 -5.82 18.11
CA GLU A 171 12.86 -5.67 19.05
C GLU A 171 11.99 -6.94 19.23
N GLY A 172 12.59 -8.14 19.13
CA GLY A 172 12.04 -9.35 19.73
C GLY A 172 11.02 -10.16 18.91
N ARG A 173 10.60 -9.70 17.73
CA ARG A 173 9.94 -10.56 16.73
C ARG A 173 10.84 -10.66 15.52
N ASN A 174 11.30 -11.87 15.23
CA ASN A 174 12.13 -12.18 14.06
C ASN A 174 11.29 -12.01 12.77
N PHE A 175 10.98 -10.78 12.38
CA PHE A 175 10.15 -10.48 11.21
C PHE A 175 10.84 -10.90 9.91
N THR A 176 12.17 -10.99 9.91
CA THR A 176 12.95 -11.52 8.77
C THR A 176 12.87 -13.05 8.67
N GLY A 177 12.52 -13.75 9.75
CA GLY A 177 12.57 -15.21 9.84
C GLY A 177 13.98 -15.78 9.97
N GLU A 178 15.03 -14.97 9.80
CA GLU A 178 16.43 -15.40 9.79
C GLU A 178 17.17 -15.13 11.12
N GLY A 179 16.56 -14.35 12.00
CA GLY A 179 17.12 -13.97 13.29
C GLY A 179 18.16 -12.84 13.19
N PRO A 180 18.78 -12.45 14.33
CA PRO A 180 19.71 -11.33 14.39
C PRO A 180 20.96 -11.49 13.50
N GLU A 181 21.34 -12.72 13.19
CA GLU A 181 22.50 -13.05 12.35
C GLU A 181 22.14 -13.23 10.86
N GLY A 182 20.85 -13.10 10.50
CA GLY A 182 20.33 -13.21 9.14
C GLY A 182 20.83 -12.10 8.22
N TYR A 183 20.75 -12.30 6.90
CA TYR A 183 21.22 -11.35 5.89
C TYR A 183 20.59 -9.96 6.07
N GLY A 184 19.29 -9.91 6.38
CA GLY A 184 18.57 -8.65 6.61
C GLY A 184 18.92 -7.92 7.92
N CYS A 185 19.64 -8.58 8.83
CA CYS A 185 19.95 -8.09 10.17
C CYS A 185 21.45 -8.00 10.48
N ARG A 186 22.28 -8.50 9.56
CA ARG A 186 23.73 -8.51 9.69
C ARG A 186 24.29 -7.09 9.53
N LYS A 187 25.06 -6.66 10.53
CA LYS A 187 25.72 -5.35 10.58
C LYS A 187 26.95 -5.28 9.68
#